data_AF-A0A954LFG7-F1
#
_entry.id   AF-A0A954LFG7-F1
#
_cell.length_a   1.000
_cell.length_b   1.000
_cell.length_c   1.000
_cell.angle_alpha   90.00
_cell.angle_beta   90.00
_cell.angle_gamma   90.00
#
_symmetry.space_group_name_H-M   'P 1'
#
loop_
_entity.id
_entity.type
_entity.pdbx_description
1 polymer ?
#
loop_
_entity_poly.entity_id
_entity_poly.type
_entity_poly.pdbx_seq_one_letter_code
_entity_poly.pdbx_strand_id
1 'polypeptide(L)'
;PAEIWVQNSEQVSKLIMSRKEVTSVELDPLQQTADTDQSNNHFPPKIRTSRFRLHQQRNTERNQMQRAGLGKQKEEAASDKAAAEQKDGEKKE
;
A
#
# COMPACT_ATOMS: atom_id res chain seq x y z
N PRO A 1 16.78 -20.47 -16.86
CA PRO A 1 16.27 -21.86 -16.64
C PRO A 1 15.14 -22.26 -17.60
N ALA A 2 15.29 -21.96 -18.89
CA ALA A 2 14.34 -22.43 -19.91
C ALA A 2 14.58 -23.91 -20.28
N GLU A 3 15.83 -24.40 -20.17
CA GLU A 3 16.22 -25.76 -20.53
C GLU A 3 15.49 -26.86 -19.76
N ILE A 4 15.04 -26.59 -18.53
CA ILE A 4 14.28 -27.56 -17.72
C ILE A 4 12.96 -27.91 -18.43
N TRP A 5 12.33 -26.92 -19.06
CA TRP A 5 11.06 -27.04 -19.76
C TRP A 5 11.18 -27.64 -21.17
N VAL A 6 12.41 -27.75 -21.69
CA VAL A 6 12.67 -28.35 -23.02
C VAL A 6 12.43 -29.86 -22.99
N GLN A 7 12.68 -30.53 -21.86
CA GLN A 7 12.48 -31.98 -21.76
C GLN A 7 11.03 -32.37 -21.53
N ASN A 8 10.29 -31.60 -20.71
CA ASN A 8 8.87 -31.77 -20.49
C ASN A 8 8.27 -30.44 -20.02
N SER A 9 7.22 -29.99 -20.69
CA SER A 9 6.53 -28.72 -20.38
C SER A 9 5.49 -28.83 -19.26
N GLU A 10 5.04 -30.04 -18.93
CA GLU A 10 3.99 -30.27 -17.92
C GLU A 10 4.58 -30.52 -16.54
N GLN A 11 5.56 -31.42 -16.43
CA GLN A 11 6.14 -31.81 -15.14
C GLN A 11 7.62 -32.17 -15.27
N VAL A 12 8.43 -31.60 -14.37
CA VAL A 12 9.86 -31.92 -14.27
C VAL A 12 10.26 -32.14 -12.82
N SER A 13 11.11 -33.13 -12.58
CA SER A 13 11.72 -33.39 -11.28
C SER A 13 13.24 -33.38 -11.42
N LYS A 14 13.94 -32.75 -10.47
CA LYS A 14 15.41 -32.64 -10.48
C LYS A 14 15.98 -32.99 -9.11
N LEU A 15 16.86 -33.98 -9.07
CA LEU A 15 17.58 -34.37 -7.87
C LEU A 15 18.88 -33.56 -7.78
N ILE A 16 19.09 -32.87 -6.65
CA ILE A 16 20.32 -32.13 -6.35
C ILE A 16 20.96 -32.76 -5.11
N MET A 17 22.16 -33.33 -5.28
CA MET A 17 22.93 -33.92 -4.19
C MET A 17 24.12 -33.02 -3.86
N SER A 18 24.25 -32.62 -2.60
CA SER A 18 25.36 -31.81 -2.10
C SER A 18 25.96 -32.47 -0.87
N ARG A 19 27.28 -32.41 -0.72
CA ARG A 19 27.97 -32.86 0.51
C ARG A 19 27.72 -31.92 1.68
N LYS A 20 27.41 -30.65 1.39
CA LYS A 20 27.08 -29.61 2.37
C LYS A 20 25.57 -29.43 2.44
N GLU A 21 25.09 -29.01 3.60
CA GLU A 21 23.69 -28.68 3.82
C GLU A 21 23.22 -27.60 2.83
N VAL A 22 22.05 -27.83 2.23
CA VAL A 22 21.43 -26.90 1.30
C VAL A 22 20.59 -25.91 2.10
N THR A 23 21.05 -24.68 2.22
CA THR A 23 20.36 -23.63 2.99
C THR A 23 19.16 -23.06 2.26
N SER A 24 19.24 -22.90 0.94
CA SER A 24 18.14 -22.37 0.13
C SER A 24 18.24 -22.80 -1.32
N VAL A 25 17.09 -22.89 -1.97
CA VAL A 25 16.93 -23.10 -3.42
C VAL A 25 16.12 -21.94 -3.97
N GLU A 26 16.61 -21.35 -5.07
CA GLU A 26 15.91 -20.30 -5.81
C GLU A 26 15.75 -20.73 -7.26
N LEU A 27 14.52 -20.71 -7.75
CA LEU A 27 14.16 -20.98 -9.12
C LEU A 27 14.10 -19.66 -9.90
N ASP A 28 14.81 -19.62 -11.03
CA ASP A 28 14.89 -18.47 -11.93
C ASP A 28 15.22 -17.11 -11.27
N PRO A 29 16.44 -16.95 -10.70
CA PRO A 29 16.84 -15.70 -10.01
C PRO A 29 16.85 -14.46 -10.90
N LEU A 30 17.03 -14.65 -12.22
CA LEU A 30 17.11 -13.57 -13.20
C LEU A 30 15.76 -13.25 -13.87
N GLN A 31 14.67 -13.92 -13.46
CA GLN A 31 13.32 -13.72 -13.99
C GLN A 31 13.27 -13.83 -15.53
N GLN A 32 13.95 -14.84 -16.08
CA GLN A 32 13.97 -15.10 -17.52
C GLN A 32 12.66 -15.75 -17.99
N THR A 33 11.96 -16.42 -17.07
CA THR A 33 10.64 -17.00 -17.30
C THR A 33 9.60 -15.95 -16.95
N ALA A 34 8.72 -15.63 -17.91
CA ALA A 34 7.65 -14.66 -17.71
C ALA A 34 6.50 -15.26 -16.89
N ASP A 35 6.80 -15.76 -15.68
CA ASP A 35 5.82 -16.30 -14.75
C ASP A 35 5.09 -15.17 -13.99
N THR A 36 3.82 -15.40 -13.71
CA THR A 36 2.94 -14.51 -12.96
C THR A 36 3.12 -14.62 -11.45
N ASP A 37 3.49 -15.81 -10.96
CA ASP A 37 3.71 -16.04 -9.54
C ASP A 37 5.19 -16.27 -9.24
N GLN A 38 5.77 -15.41 -8.41
CA GLN A 38 7.16 -15.53 -7.95
C GLN A 38 7.26 -16.02 -6.51
N SER A 39 6.13 -16.31 -5.85
CA SER A 39 6.07 -16.65 -4.43
C SER A 39 6.57 -18.07 -4.15
N ASN A 40 6.44 -18.97 -5.12
CA ASN A 40 6.84 -20.38 -5.05
C ASN A 40 8.28 -20.63 -5.52
N ASN A 41 8.98 -19.61 -6.06
CA ASN A 41 10.34 -19.77 -6.58
C ASN A 41 11.41 -19.92 -5.50
N HIS A 42 11.05 -19.89 -4.22
CA HIS A 42 11.97 -19.91 -3.10
C HIS A 42 11.66 -21.03 -2.12
N PHE A 43 12.69 -21.81 -1.80
CA PHE A 43 12.66 -22.77 -0.70
C PHE A 43 13.83 -22.50 0.26
N PRO A 44 13.59 -22.26 1.56
CA PRO A 44 12.30 -22.06 2.21
C PRO A 44 11.53 -20.82 1.68
N PRO A 45 10.20 -20.76 1.80
CA PRO A 45 9.41 -19.62 1.36
C PRO A 45 9.82 -18.32 2.05
N LYS A 46 9.99 -17.24 1.27
CA LYS A 46 10.34 -15.91 1.78
C LYS A 46 9.11 -15.01 1.79
N ILE A 47 8.89 -14.27 2.88
CA ILE A 47 7.82 -13.27 2.97
C ILE A 47 8.18 -12.07 2.10
N ARG A 48 7.47 -11.87 1.00
CA ARG A 48 7.64 -10.70 0.13
C ARG A 48 6.80 -9.52 0.63
N THR A 49 7.42 -8.35 0.67
CA THR A 49 6.72 -7.10 0.99
C THR A 49 5.86 -6.69 -0.19
N SER A 50 4.54 -6.56 0.01
CA SER A 50 3.64 -6.05 -1.03
C SER A 50 4.00 -4.61 -1.42
N ARG A 51 3.98 -4.32 -2.73
CA ARG A 51 4.26 -2.99 -3.30
C ARG A 51 3.26 -1.92 -2.86
N PHE A 52 2.03 -2.32 -2.51
CA PHE A 52 0.91 -1.44 -2.20
C PHE A 52 0.54 -1.45 -0.72
N ARG A 53 1.55 -1.42 0.17
CA ARG A 53 1.25 -1.21 1.58
C ARG A 53 0.83 0.26 1.76
N LEU A 54 -0.46 0.48 1.98
CA LEU A 54 -0.98 1.80 2.35
C LEU A 54 -0.40 2.17 3.71
N HIS A 55 0.73 2.88 3.71
CA HIS A 55 1.22 3.53 4.92
C HIS A 55 0.23 4.65 5.23
N GLN A 56 -0.53 4.51 6.31
CA GLN A 56 -1.22 5.65 6.90
C GLN A 56 -0.15 6.62 7.42
N GLN A 57 0.41 7.41 6.51
CA GLN A 57 1.20 8.56 6.87
C GLN A 57 0.21 9.49 7.57
N ARG A 58 0.29 9.56 8.91
CA ARG A 58 -0.38 10.62 9.67
C ARG A 58 0.24 11.91 9.20
N ASN A 59 -0.34 12.49 8.15
CA ASN A 59 0.04 13.80 7.68
C ASN A 59 -0.35 14.78 8.78
N THR A 60 0.60 15.05 9.66
CA THR A 60 0.43 15.97 10.79
C THR A 60 0.48 17.41 10.29
N GLU A 61 0.95 17.61 9.05
CA GLU A 61 0.97 18.90 8.38
C GLU A 61 -0.35 19.13 7.65
N ARG A 62 -1.06 20.18 8.09
CA ARG A 62 -2.28 20.67 7.43
C ARG A 62 -1.93 21.17 6.03
N ASN A 63 -2.70 20.78 5.02
CA ASN A 63 -2.53 21.25 3.64
C ASN A 63 -2.68 22.77 3.54
N GLN A 64 -2.06 23.40 2.53
CA GLN A 64 -2.05 24.86 2.37
C GLN A 64 -3.47 25.47 2.36
N MET A 65 -4.45 24.80 1.77
CA MET A 65 -5.86 25.23 1.77
C MET A 65 -6.48 25.20 3.18
N GLN A 66 -6.15 24.20 4.01
CA GLN A 66 -6.59 24.11 5.41
C GLN A 66 -5.89 25.16 6.29
N ARG A 67 -4.64 25.52 5.96
CA ARG A 67 -3.91 26.61 6.60
C ARG A 67 -4.44 27.99 6.22
N ALA A 68 -4.90 28.14 4.97
CA ALA A 68 -5.44 29.39 4.44
C ALA A 68 -6.83 29.76 5.01
N GLY A 69 -7.43 28.90 5.83
CA GLY A 69 -8.68 29.24 6.55
C GLY A 69 -9.89 29.45 5.65
N LEU A 70 -9.82 29.12 4.36
CA LEU A 70 -10.87 29.32 3.37
C LEU A 70 -12.19 28.59 3.70
N GLY A 71 -12.15 27.62 4.62
CA GLY A 71 -13.34 26.93 5.14
C GLY A 71 -14.05 27.64 6.30
N LYS A 72 -13.39 28.60 6.98
CA LYS A 72 -13.94 29.26 8.18
C LYS A 72 -14.94 30.37 7.87
N GLN A 73 -14.85 30.97 6.68
CA GLN A 73 -15.73 32.08 6.31
C GLN A 73 -17.22 31.70 6.27
N LYS A 74 -17.53 30.41 6.09
CA LYS A 74 -18.91 29.91 6.06
C LYS A 74 -19.48 29.61 7.46
N GLU A 75 -18.63 29.26 8.42
CA GLU A 75 -19.03 29.01 9.83
C GLU A 75 -19.15 30.33 10.60
N GLU A 76 -18.21 31.27 10.45
CA GLU A 76 -18.24 32.57 11.12
C GLU A 76 -19.43 33.43 10.65
N ALA A 77 -19.76 33.39 9.35
CA ALA A 77 -20.94 34.06 8.80
C ALA A 77 -22.29 33.43 9.25
N ALA A 78 -22.28 32.17 9.69
CA ALA A 78 -23.46 31.50 10.23
C ALA A 78 -23.63 31.79 11.74
N SER A 79 -22.52 31.86 12.50
CA SER A 79 -22.55 32.24 13.92
C SER A 79 -22.91 33.70 14.14
N ASP A 80 -22.43 34.61 13.27
CA ASP A 80 -22.73 36.05 13.38
C ASP A 80 -24.20 36.37 13.02
N LYS A 81 -24.81 35.61 12.10
CA LYS A 81 -26.25 35.73 11.80
C LYS A 81 -27.12 35.22 12.95
N ALA A 82 -26.76 34.11 13.58
CA ALA A 82 -27.50 33.58 14.73
C ALA A 82 -27.43 34.50 15.97
N ALA A 83 -26.31 35.20 16.17
CA ALA A 83 -26.15 36.16 17.28
C ALA A 83 -26.90 37.49 17.05
N ALA A 84 -27.11 37.90 15.80
CA ALA A 84 -27.89 39.10 15.46
C ALA A 84 -29.40 38.86 15.65
N GLU A 85 -29.90 37.66 15.39
CA GLU A 85 -31.31 37.31 15.51
C GLU A 85 -31.76 37.16 16.98
N GLN A 86 -30.85 36.83 17.90
CA GLN A 86 -31.14 36.76 19.34
C GLN A 86 -31.21 38.14 20.02
N LYS A 87 -30.49 39.16 19.52
CA LYS A 87 -30.50 40.50 20.12
C LYS A 87 -31.71 41.36 19.75
N ASP A 88 -32.39 41.04 18.66
CA ASP A 88 -33.58 41.79 18.21
C ASP A 88 -34.88 41.27 18.88
N GLY A 89 -34.87 40.06 19.44
CA GLY A 89 -35.97 39.48 20.21
C GLY A 89 -36.09 40.02 21.64
N GLU A 90 -35.00 40.50 22.25
CA GLU A 90 -34.97 40.96 23.65
C GLU A 90 -35.34 42.45 23.82
N LYS A 91 -35.58 43.18 22.71
CA LYS A 91 -35.94 44.61 22.73
C LYS A 91 -37.43 44.89 22.53
N LYS A 92 -38.27 43.85 22.57
CA LYS A 92 -39.71 43.92 22.33
C LYS A 92 -40.52 43.25 23.45
N GLU A 93 -40.25 43.61 24.69
CA GLU A 93 -41.20 43.57 25.82
C GLU A 93 -41.13 44.88 26.61
#